data_AF-B1Q0E0-F1
#
_entry.id   AF-B1Q0E0-F1
#
_cell.length_a   1.000
_cell.length_b   1.000
_cell.length_c   1.000
_cell.angle_alpha   90.00
_cell.angle_beta   90.00
_cell.angle_gamma   90.00
#
_symmetry.space_group_name_H-M   'P 1'
#
loop_
_entity.id
_entity.type
_entity.pdbx_description
1 polymer ?
#
loop_
_entity_poly.entity_id
_entity_poly.type
_entity_poly.pdbx_seq_one_letter_code
_entity_poly.pdbx_strand_id
1 'polypeptide(L)'
;WPSNLDLRTELAEPTSTRIYAIAKALEDNMSLDEIVKLTSIDKWFLYKMRDILNMEKTLKGLSSDSITEETLRKAKEIGFSDKQISKCLGLTEAQTRE
;
A
#
# COMPACT_ATOMS: atom_id res chain seq x y z
N TRP A 1 -12.56 -0.52 8.76
CA TRP A 1 -12.68 0.89 9.15
C TRP A 1 -14.06 1.12 9.74
N PRO A 2 -14.21 1.95 10.79
CA PRO A 2 -15.53 2.36 11.31
C PRO A 2 -16.37 2.98 10.19
N SER A 3 -17.68 2.71 10.20
CA SER A 3 -18.61 3.27 9.20
C SER A 3 -18.74 4.80 9.27
N ASN A 4 -18.47 5.38 10.43
CA ASN A 4 -18.48 6.81 10.72
C ASN A 4 -17.08 7.45 10.73
N LEU A 5 -16.09 6.81 10.08
CA LEU A 5 -14.72 7.32 10.03
C LEU A 5 -14.66 8.68 9.30
N ASP A 6 -14.15 9.71 9.98
CA ASP A 6 -13.71 10.94 9.32
C ASP A 6 -12.22 10.84 8.98
N LEU A 7 -11.94 10.47 7.73
CA LEU A 7 -10.58 10.29 7.26
C LEU A 7 -9.75 11.58 7.27
N ARG A 8 -10.37 12.76 7.11
CA ARG A 8 -9.64 14.04 7.16
C ARG A 8 -9.13 14.33 8.56
N THR A 9 -9.95 14.03 9.57
CA THR A 9 -9.59 14.16 10.99
C THR A 9 -8.47 13.20 11.37
N GLU A 10 -8.56 11.91 10.98
CA GLU A 10 -7.49 10.93 11.22
C GLU A 10 -6.16 11.30 10.54
N LEU A 11 -6.20 12.02 9.42
CA LEU A 11 -5.00 12.53 8.77
C LEU A 11 -4.46 13.77 9.49
N ALA A 12 -5.31 14.67 9.97
CA ALA A 12 -4.91 15.90 10.64
C ALA A 12 -4.34 15.64 12.05
N GLU A 13 -4.94 14.73 12.80
CA GLU A 13 -4.57 14.42 14.18
C GLU A 13 -3.50 13.32 14.24
N PRO A 14 -2.35 13.55 14.91
CA PRO A 14 -1.33 12.51 15.06
C PRO A 14 -1.80 11.38 15.99
N THR A 15 -2.27 10.28 15.41
CA THR A 15 -2.65 9.05 16.13
C THR A 15 -1.70 7.90 15.83
N SER A 16 -1.69 6.85 16.67
CA SER A 16 -0.88 5.64 16.44
C SER A 16 -1.29 4.88 15.18
N THR A 17 -2.50 5.11 14.67
CA THR A 17 -3.04 4.48 13.46
C THR A 17 -2.94 5.35 12.21
N ARG A 18 -2.41 6.58 12.32
CA ARG A 18 -2.32 7.56 11.22
C ARG A 18 -1.66 7.02 9.96
N ILE A 19 -0.65 6.16 10.10
CA ILE A 19 0.04 5.56 8.94
C ILE A 19 -0.90 4.70 8.09
N TYR A 20 -1.83 3.99 8.72
CA TYR A 20 -2.85 3.20 8.02
C TYR A 20 -3.94 4.10 7.43
N ALA A 21 -4.25 5.22 8.07
CA ALA A 21 -5.18 6.23 7.53
C ALA A 21 -4.60 6.89 6.25
N ILE A 22 -3.29 7.17 6.22
CA ILE A 22 -2.60 7.65 5.01
C ILE A 22 -2.70 6.62 3.89
N ALA A 23 -2.42 5.34 4.19
CA ALA A 23 -2.55 4.27 3.20
C ALA A 23 -3.99 4.18 2.64
N LYS A 24 -5.00 4.27 3.52
CA LYS A 24 -6.41 4.34 3.11
C LYS A 24 -6.71 5.56 2.22
N ALA A 25 -6.23 6.74 2.58
CA ALA A 25 -6.47 7.96 1.80
C ALA A 25 -5.87 7.86 0.39
N LEU A 26 -4.68 7.27 0.26
CA LEU A 26 -4.06 7.00 -1.03
C LEU A 26 -4.84 5.95 -1.84
N GLU A 27 -5.37 4.91 -1.19
CA GLU A 27 -6.23 3.90 -1.83
C GLU A 27 -7.54 4.50 -2.33
N ASP A 28 -8.16 5.39 -1.54
CA ASP A 28 -9.39 6.14 -1.85
C ASP A 28 -9.15 7.28 -2.87
N ASN A 29 -7.94 7.38 -3.45
CA ASN A 29 -7.53 8.39 -4.44
C ASN A 29 -7.56 9.84 -3.95
N MET A 30 -7.40 10.09 -2.65
CA MET A 30 -7.16 11.44 -2.13
C MET A 30 -5.86 12.01 -2.72
N SER A 31 -5.88 13.29 -3.09
CA SER A 31 -4.71 13.90 -3.72
C SER A 31 -3.52 13.97 -2.76
N LEU A 32 -2.31 13.80 -3.29
CA LEU A 32 -1.10 13.91 -2.47
C LEU A 32 -0.99 15.29 -1.81
N ASP A 33 -1.33 16.36 -2.51
CA ASP A 33 -1.25 17.74 -1.99
C ASP A 33 -2.21 17.96 -0.81
N GLU A 34 -3.37 17.31 -0.83
CA GLU A 34 -4.30 17.33 0.30
C GLU A 34 -3.77 16.54 1.51
N ILE A 35 -3.18 15.36 1.28
CA ILE A 35 -2.56 14.59 2.36
C ILE A 35 -1.37 15.36 2.95
N VAL A 36 -0.53 16.01 2.13
CA VAL A 36 0.55 16.89 2.61
C VAL A 36 -0.03 18.00 3.49
N LYS A 37 -1.09 18.68 3.04
CA LYS A 37 -1.73 19.77 3.78
C LYS A 37 -2.26 19.32 5.15
N LEU A 38 -2.82 18.12 5.24
CA LEU A 38 -3.37 17.59 6.49
C LEU A 38 -2.29 17.00 7.41
N THR A 39 -1.25 16.40 6.83
CA THR A 39 -0.29 15.60 7.61
C THR A 39 1.03 16.30 7.90
N SER A 40 1.36 17.33 7.11
CA SER A 40 2.68 17.95 7.01
C SER A 40 3.81 16.98 6.63
N ILE A 41 3.47 15.78 6.15
CA ILE A 41 4.45 14.81 5.63
C ILE A 41 4.85 15.26 4.24
N ASP A 42 6.16 15.33 4.00
CA ASP A 42 6.67 15.72 2.69
C ASP A 42 6.18 14.79 1.57
N LYS A 43 5.85 15.40 0.43
CA LYS A 43 5.27 14.72 -0.73
C LYS A 43 6.13 13.56 -1.22
N TRP A 44 7.46 13.65 -1.08
CA TRP A 44 8.40 12.59 -1.43
C TRP A 44 8.10 11.27 -0.71
N PHE A 45 7.79 11.31 0.59
CA PHE A 45 7.42 10.10 1.34
C PHE A 45 6.08 9.53 0.86
N LEU A 46 5.11 10.40 0.58
CA LEU A 46 3.79 9.98 0.11
C LEU A 46 3.85 9.36 -1.29
N TYR A 47 4.75 9.82 -2.16
CA TYR A 47 5.04 9.15 -3.43
C TYR A 47 5.51 7.72 -3.20
N LYS A 48 6.43 7.48 -2.25
CA LYS A 48 6.91 6.12 -1.93
C LYS A 48 5.82 5.23 -1.35
N MET A 49 4.96 5.76 -0.49
CA MET A 49 3.79 5.01 0.02
C MET A 49 2.83 4.65 -1.12
N ARG A 50 2.59 5.57 -2.06
CA ARG A 50 1.75 5.33 -3.24
C ARG A 50 2.37 4.27 -4.17
N ASP A 51 3.69 4.29 -4.36
CA ASP A 51 4.39 3.27 -5.17
C ASP A 51 4.19 1.86 -4.59
N ILE A 52 4.23 1.72 -3.26
CA ILE A 52 3.93 0.45 -2.57
C ILE A 52 2.48 0.02 -2.84
N LEU A 53 1.49 0.91 -2.68
CA LEU A 53 0.08 0.58 -2.93
C LEU A 53 -0.20 0.25 -4.41
N ASN A 54 0.50 0.90 -5.34
CA ASN A 54 0.41 0.58 -6.76
C ASN A 54 0.94 -0.81 -7.04
N MET A 55 2.07 -1.21 -6.44
CA MET A 55 2.57 -2.58 -6.56
C MET A 55 1.58 -3.60 -5.99
N GLU A 56 0.92 -3.31 -4.87
CA GLU A 56 -0.12 -4.19 -4.33
C GLU A 56 -1.28 -4.36 -5.33
N LYS A 57 -1.73 -3.26 -5.97
CA LYS A 57 -2.74 -3.31 -7.03
C LYS A 57 -2.27 -4.12 -8.24
N THR A 58 -1.02 -3.98 -8.66
CA THR A 58 -0.42 -4.78 -9.74
C THR A 58 -0.42 -6.26 -9.37
N LEU A 59 0.04 -6.63 -8.18
CA LEU A 59 0.11 -8.03 -7.74
C LEU A 59 -1.29 -8.67 -7.62
N LYS A 60 -2.29 -7.93 -7.14
CA LYS A 60 -3.69 -8.41 -7.07
C LYS A 60 -4.31 -8.70 -8.44
N GLY A 61 -3.76 -8.13 -9.51
CA GLY A 61 -4.19 -8.39 -10.90
C GLY A 61 -3.46 -9.57 -11.56
N LEU A 62 -2.55 -10.23 -10.85
CA LEU A 62 -1.72 -11.32 -11.36
C LEU A 62 -2.05 -12.64 -10.66
N SER A 63 -1.51 -13.72 -11.21
CA SER A 63 -1.54 -15.09 -10.69
C SER A 63 -0.13 -15.69 -10.69
N SER A 64 0.03 -16.89 -10.11
CA SER A 64 1.28 -17.66 -10.18
C SER A 64 1.82 -17.82 -11.60
N ASP A 65 0.93 -17.93 -12.59
CA ASP A 65 1.30 -18.26 -13.96
C ASP A 65 1.60 -17.01 -14.81
N SER A 66 1.25 -15.81 -14.32
CA SER A 66 1.35 -14.55 -15.05
C SER A 66 2.33 -13.56 -14.43
N ILE A 67 2.74 -13.77 -13.17
CA ILE A 67 3.76 -12.97 -12.53
C ILE A 67 5.13 -13.20 -13.20
N THR A 68 5.82 -12.12 -13.54
CA THR A 68 7.17 -12.19 -14.11
C THR A 68 8.21 -12.07 -13.02
N GLU A 69 9.40 -12.63 -13.27
CA GLU A 69 10.56 -12.49 -12.38
C GLU A 69 10.88 -11.02 -12.09
N GLU A 70 10.76 -10.15 -13.10
CA GLU A 70 11.01 -8.72 -12.95
C GLU A 70 10.01 -8.05 -11.98
N THR A 71 8.72 -8.36 -12.10
CA THR A 71 7.68 -7.83 -11.20
C THR A 71 7.90 -8.33 -9.77
N LEU A 72 8.20 -9.63 -9.61
CA LEU A 72 8.49 -10.20 -8.31
C LEU A 72 9.72 -9.55 -7.67
N ARG A 73 10.83 -9.42 -8.40
CA ARG A 73 12.05 -8.75 -7.94
C ARG A 73 11.76 -7.32 -7.49
N LYS A 74 11.03 -6.54 -8.30
CA LYS A 74 10.64 -5.16 -7.94
C LYS A 74 9.80 -5.11 -6.66
N ALA A 75 8.84 -6.02 -6.50
CA ALA A 75 8.04 -6.10 -5.27
C ALA A 75 8.92 -6.36 -4.04
N LYS A 76 9.88 -7.27 -4.15
CA LYS A 76 10.84 -7.57 -3.06
C LYS A 76 11.75 -6.38 -2.74
N GLU A 77 12.28 -5.69 -3.75
CA GLU A 77 13.15 -4.52 -3.60
C GLU A 77 12.47 -3.36 -2.86
N ILE A 78 11.15 -3.20 -3.01
CA ILE A 78 10.37 -2.18 -2.30
C ILE A 78 9.76 -2.69 -0.98
N GLY A 79 10.13 -3.90 -0.54
CA GLY A 79 9.85 -4.39 0.81
C GLY A 79 8.63 -5.31 0.96
N PHE A 80 8.04 -5.84 -0.12
CA PHE A 80 6.96 -6.82 0.01
C PHE A 80 7.45 -8.14 0.62
N SER A 81 6.78 -8.59 1.68
CA SER A 81 6.98 -9.93 2.25
C SER A 81 6.32 -11.02 1.40
N ASP A 82 6.81 -12.25 1.52
CA ASP A 82 6.23 -13.41 0.83
C ASP A 82 4.76 -13.57 1.22
N LYS A 83 4.42 -13.31 2.49
CA LYS A 83 3.05 -13.26 3.01
C LYS A 83 2.14 -12.24 2.31
N GLN A 84 2.64 -11.06 1.99
CA GLN A 84 1.85 -10.05 1.28
C GLN A 84 1.63 -10.45 -0.17
N ILE A 85 2.67 -10.97 -0.83
CA ILE A 85 2.61 -11.45 -2.21
C ILE A 85 1.65 -12.64 -2.31
N SER A 86 1.75 -13.60 -1.39
CA SER A 86 0.91 -14.80 -1.39
C SER A 86 -0.57 -14.45 -1.28
N LYS A 87 -0.92 -13.47 -0.43
CA LYS A 87 -2.30 -12.95 -0.32
C LYS A 87 -2.81 -12.34 -1.63
N CYS A 88 -1.94 -11.65 -2.38
CA CYS A 88 -2.32 -11.05 -3.66
C CYS A 88 -2.53 -12.12 -4.75
N LEU A 89 -1.68 -13.15 -4.77
CA LEU A 89 -1.70 -14.21 -5.79
C LEU A 89 -2.64 -15.39 -5.46
N GLY A 90 -3.25 -15.40 -4.26
CA GLY A 90 -4.11 -16.51 -3.81
C GLY A 90 -3.34 -17.78 -3.42
N LEU A 91 -2.08 -17.64 -2.99
CA LEU A 91 -1.19 -18.73 -2.59
C LEU A 91 -0.94 -18.74 -1.08
N THR A 92 -0.36 -19.84 -0.59
CA THR A 92 0.26 -19.88 0.74
C THR A 92 1.62 -19.19 0.73
N GLU A 93 2.06 -18.71 1.91
CA GLU A 93 3.38 -18.09 2.07
C GLU A 93 4.52 -19.07 1.71
N ALA A 94 4.36 -20.37 2.02
CA ALA A 94 5.33 -21.40 1.65
C ALA A 94 5.46 -21.57 0.14
N GLN A 95 4.32 -21.66 -0.59
CA GLN A 95 4.32 -21.75 -2.06
C GLN A 95 4.91 -20.51 -2.74
N THR A 96 4.85 -19.35 -2.09
CA THR A 96 5.42 -18.10 -2.64
C THR A 96 6.93 -18.01 -2.41
N ARG A 97 7.45 -18.78 -1.46
CA ARG A 97 8.87 -18.81 -1.09
C ARG A 97 9.67 -19.87 -1.87
N GLU A 98 9.01 -20.96 -2.24
CA GLU A 98 9.55 -22.03 -3.09
C GLU A 98 9.85 -21.52 -4.51
#